data_AF-A0AAU9UI81-F1
#
_entry.id   AF-A0AAU9UI81-F1
#
_cell.length_a   1.000
_cell.length_b   1.000
_cell.length_c   1.000
_cell.angle_alpha   90.00
_cell.angle_beta   90.00
_cell.angle_gamma   90.00
#
_symmetry.space_group_name_H-M   'P 1'
#
loop_
_entity.id
_entity.type
_entity.pdbx_description
1 polymer ?
#
loop_
_entity_poly.entity_id
_entity_poly.type
_entity_poly.pdbx_seq_one_letter_code
_entity_poly.pdbx_strand_id
1 'polypeptide(L)'
;MGNNFSINLEDEYRKNQNFIQNLNEVAMERQIQLRNQIAERQRAMELAKSRDLCLWLTVFSVAATAGLFTGFRRTKRTYFLFPLLPLTFINLYYWDLAYGNKMHRLRCK
;
A
#
# COMPACT_ATOMS: atom_id res chain seq x y z
N MET A 1 34.52 55.31 17.30
CA MET A 1 34.04 54.15 18.10
C MET A 1 32.74 53.61 17.51
N GLY A 2 32.75 53.16 16.24
CA GLY A 2 31.53 52.70 15.53
C GLY A 2 31.57 51.23 15.08
N ASN A 3 32.66 50.50 15.35
CA ASN A 3 32.90 49.18 14.77
C ASN A 3 32.27 48.03 15.59
N ASN A 4 32.12 48.20 16.91
CA ASN A 4 31.66 47.11 17.79
C ASN A 4 30.14 46.86 17.68
N PHE A 5 29.36 47.88 17.31
CA PHE A 5 27.91 47.76 17.18
C PHE A 5 27.50 47.06 15.87
N SER A 6 28.21 47.37 14.77
CA SER A 6 28.02 46.71 13.48
C SER A 6 28.46 45.24 13.50
N ILE A 7 29.57 44.92 14.18
CA ILE A 7 30.05 43.53 14.33
C ILE A 7 29.03 42.68 15.11
N ASN A 8 28.53 43.17 16.25
CA ASN A 8 27.52 42.45 17.04
C ASN A 8 26.19 42.27 16.27
N LEU A 9 25.77 43.26 15.47
CA LEU A 9 24.59 43.14 14.62
C LEU A 9 24.80 42.07 13.53
N GLU A 10 25.95 42.09 12.85
CA GLU A 10 26.27 41.13 11.79
C GLU A 10 26.38 39.69 12.34
N ASP A 11 26.94 39.51 13.54
CA ASP A 11 26.97 38.22 14.23
C ASP A 11 25.57 37.71 14.61
N GLU A 12 24.67 38.58 15.07
CA GLU A 12 23.26 38.22 15.35
C GLU A 12 22.49 37.89 14.06
N TYR A 13 22.70 38.64 12.96
CA TYR A 13 22.12 38.31 11.66
C TYR A 13 22.64 36.97 11.13
N ARG A 14 23.95 36.69 11.27
CA ARG A 14 24.55 35.41 10.88
C ARG A 14 24.01 34.27 11.74
N LYS A 15 23.87 34.46 13.04
CA LYS A 15 23.29 33.48 13.96
C LYS A 15 21.82 33.20 13.63
N ASN A 16 21.04 34.22 13.27
CA ASN A 16 19.66 34.06 12.83
C ASN A 16 19.58 33.34 11.46
N GLN A 17 20.45 33.68 10.50
CA GLN A 17 20.56 32.95 9.23
C GLN A 17 20.91 31.47 9.46
N ASN A 18 21.89 31.18 10.31
CA ASN A 18 22.27 29.82 10.68
C ASN A 18 21.09 29.09 11.38
N PHE A 19 20.34 29.78 12.23
CA PHE A 19 19.15 29.22 12.88
C PHE A 19 18.06 28.88 11.86
N ILE A 20 17.78 29.77 10.90
CA ILE A 20 16.82 29.52 9.81
C ILE A 20 17.27 28.36 8.93
N GLN A 21 18.57 28.27 8.61
CA GLN A 21 19.13 27.15 7.85
C GLN A 21 18.97 25.82 8.59
N ASN A 22 19.32 25.78 9.89
CA ASN A 22 19.15 24.58 10.72
C ASN A 22 17.68 24.16 10.83
N LEU A 23 16.74 25.10 10.95
CA LEU A 23 15.31 24.79 10.95
C LEU A 23 14.84 24.18 9.63
N ASN A 24 15.31 24.72 8.50
CA ASN A 24 15.00 24.16 7.18
C ASN A 24 15.56 22.75 7.02
N GLU A 25 16.78 22.49 7.50
CA GLU A 25 17.39 21.17 7.49
C GLU A 25 16.56 20.17 8.31
N VAL A 26 16.22 20.51 9.56
CA VAL A 26 15.39 19.66 10.43
C VAL A 26 14.00 19.43 9.82
N ALA A 27 13.40 20.45 9.19
CA ALA A 27 12.12 20.31 8.50
C ALA A 27 12.23 19.35 7.30
N MET A 28 13.31 19.43 6.51
CA MET A 28 13.56 18.52 5.39
C MET A 28 13.76 17.08 5.86
N GLU A 29 14.56 16.84 6.91
CA GLU A 29 14.76 15.51 7.48
C GLU A 29 13.43 14.87 7.92
N ARG A 30 12.59 15.64 8.62
CA ARG A 30 11.26 15.16 9.04
C ARG A 30 10.36 14.84 7.84
N GLN A 31 10.40 15.65 6.79
CA GLN A 31 9.63 15.38 5.57
C GLN A 31 10.09 14.09 4.88
N ILE A 32 11.39 13.83 4.82
CA ILE A 32 11.94 12.59 4.26
C ILE A 32 11.50 11.39 5.09
N GLN A 33 11.61 11.48 6.42
CA GLN A 33 11.16 10.42 7.32
C GLN A 33 9.66 10.15 7.19
N LEU A 34 8.84 11.20 7.13
CA LEU A 34 7.39 11.08 6.96
C LEU A 34 7.04 10.42 5.61
N ARG A 35 7.73 10.80 4.52
CA ARG A 35 7.54 10.18 3.20
C ARG A 35 7.83 8.69 3.23
N ASN A 36 8.93 8.29 3.88
CA ASN A 36 9.29 6.88 4.02
C ASN A 36 8.22 6.12 4.81
N GLN A 37 7.75 6.67 5.92
CA GLN A 37 6.68 6.07 6.71
C GLN A 37 5.37 5.96 5.92
N ILE A 38 4.94 7.00 5.21
CA ILE A 38 3.74 6.97 4.37
C ILE A 38 3.89 5.91 3.26
N ALA A 39 5.05 5.84 2.60
CA ALA A 39 5.29 4.84 1.56
C ALA A 39 5.25 3.40 2.10
N GLU A 40 5.75 3.15 3.31
CA GLU A 40 5.61 1.86 3.97
C GLU A 40 4.15 1.54 4.32
N ARG A 41 3.40 2.52 4.82
CA ARG A 41 1.98 2.36 5.17
C ARG A 41 1.11 2.13 3.94
N GLN A 42 1.37 2.84 2.84
CA GLN A 42 0.70 2.64 1.56
C GLN A 42 0.94 1.22 1.03
N ARG A 43 2.19 0.75 1.03
CA ARG A 43 2.53 -0.62 0.66
C ARG A 43 1.82 -1.66 1.53
N ALA A 44 1.76 -1.44 2.84
CA ALA A 44 1.04 -2.33 3.76
C ALA A 44 -0.48 -2.31 3.51
N MET A 45 -1.05 -1.14 3.22
CA MET A 45 -2.47 -0.97 2.91
C MET A 45 -2.86 -1.65 1.60
N GLU A 46 -2.05 -1.53 0.55
CA GLU A 46 -2.27 -2.24 -0.72
C GLU A 46 -2.30 -3.75 -0.54
N LEU A 47 -1.40 -4.29 0.29
CA LEU A 47 -1.36 -5.71 0.63
C LEU A 47 -2.58 -6.13 1.47
N ALA A 48 -3.03 -5.31 2.41
CA ALA A 48 -4.25 -5.59 3.18
C ALA A 48 -5.49 -5.61 2.26
N LYS A 49 -5.58 -4.63 1.35
CA LYS A 49 -6.68 -4.53 0.38
C LYS A 49 -6.74 -5.72 -0.57
N SER A 50 -5.61 -6.19 -1.07
CA SER A 50 -5.58 -7.37 -1.95
C SER A 50 -6.04 -8.63 -1.23
N ARG A 51 -5.67 -8.80 0.05
CA ARG A 51 -6.11 -9.93 0.88
C ARG A 51 -7.61 -9.90 1.15
N ASP A 52 -8.16 -8.74 1.48
CA ASP A 52 -9.59 -8.59 1.77
C ASP A 52 -10.44 -8.88 0.52
N LEU A 53 -10.04 -8.34 -0.65
CA LEU A 53 -10.67 -8.64 -1.93
C LEU A 53 -10.59 -10.14 -2.28
N CYS A 54 -9.45 -10.79 -2.02
CA CYS A 54 -9.28 -12.22 -2.25
C CYS A 54 -10.22 -13.05 -1.39
N LEU A 55 -10.36 -12.73 -0.09
CA LEU A 55 -11.28 -13.42 0.82
C LEU A 55 -12.73 -13.21 0.38
N TRP A 56 -13.09 -11.97 0.07
CA TRP A 56 -14.44 -11.62 -0.36
C TRP A 56 -14.85 -12.37 -1.65
N LEU A 57 -13.96 -12.38 -2.65
CA LEU A 57 -14.16 -13.12 -3.89
C LEU A 57 -14.22 -14.63 -3.65
N THR A 58 -13.38 -15.17 -2.77
CA THR A 58 -13.38 -16.61 -2.46
C THR A 58 -14.72 -17.03 -1.85
N VAL A 59 -15.23 -16.29 -0.86
CA VAL A 59 -16.53 -16.58 -0.23
C VAL A 59 -17.66 -16.49 -1.26
N PHE A 60 -17.63 -15.46 -2.11
CA PHE A 60 -18.60 -15.32 -3.20
C PHE A 60 -18.53 -16.50 -4.18
N SER A 61 -17.33 -16.90 -4.61
CA SER A 61 -17.14 -18.05 -5.51
C SER A 61 -17.62 -19.35 -4.89
N VAL A 62 -17.40 -19.58 -3.60
CA VAL A 62 -17.91 -20.77 -2.88
C VAL A 62 -19.44 -20.76 -2.85
N ALA A 63 -20.06 -19.64 -2.50
CA ALA A 63 -21.52 -19.50 -2.48
C ALA A 63 -22.13 -19.69 -3.88
N ALA A 64 -21.54 -19.08 -4.90
CA ALA A 64 -21.96 -19.23 -6.30
C ALA A 64 -21.82 -20.69 -6.76
N THR A 65 -20.72 -21.36 -6.39
CA THR A 65 -20.49 -22.77 -6.71
C THR A 65 -21.53 -23.68 -6.05
N ALA A 66 -21.88 -23.44 -4.79
CA ALA A 66 -22.95 -24.18 -4.11
C ALA A 66 -24.32 -23.99 -4.79
N GLY A 67 -24.66 -22.76 -5.20
CA GLY A 67 -25.88 -22.46 -5.94
C GLY A 67 -25.93 -23.15 -7.31
N LEU A 68 -24.84 -23.07 -8.08
CA LEU A 68 -24.74 -23.74 -9.38
C LEU A 68 -24.75 -25.27 -9.25
N PHE A 69 -24.13 -25.83 -8.21
CA PHE A 69 -24.10 -27.27 -7.97
C PHE A 69 -25.48 -27.83 -7.60
N THR A 70 -26.24 -27.10 -6.78
CA THR A 70 -27.63 -27.48 -6.46
C THR A 70 -28.55 -27.39 -7.68
N GLY A 71 -28.37 -26.36 -8.52
CA GLY A 71 -29.05 -26.22 -9.82
C GLY A 71 -28.69 -27.32 -10.81
N PHE A 72 -27.40 -27.67 -10.92
CA PHE A 72 -26.93 -28.78 -11.75
C PHE A 72 -27.54 -30.11 -11.31
N ARG A 73 -27.62 -30.37 -10.00
CA ARG A 73 -28.23 -31.59 -9.46
C ARG A 73 -29.70 -31.75 -9.84
N ARG A 74 -30.46 -30.64 -9.93
CA ARG A 74 -31.87 -30.66 -10.34
C ARG A 74 -32.06 -30.79 -11.84
N THR A 75 -31.30 -30.05 -12.65
CA THR A 75 -31.54 -29.95 -14.09
C THR A 75 -30.70 -30.94 -14.92
N LYS A 76 -29.64 -31.53 -14.35
CA LYS A 76 -28.66 -32.43 -15.02
C LYS A 76 -28.03 -31.86 -16.30
N ARG A 77 -28.08 -30.54 -16.51
CA ARG A 77 -27.57 -29.86 -17.70
C ARG A 77 -26.16 -29.33 -17.45
N THR A 78 -25.18 -29.80 -18.21
CA THR A 78 -23.75 -29.40 -18.09
C THR A 78 -23.51 -27.89 -18.31
N TYR A 79 -24.43 -27.19 -18.97
CA TYR A 79 -24.36 -25.74 -19.19
C TYR A 79 -24.28 -24.92 -17.88
N PHE A 80 -24.80 -25.42 -16.76
CA PHE A 80 -24.69 -24.73 -15.46
C PHE A 80 -23.27 -24.71 -14.91
N LEU A 81 -22.35 -25.55 -15.41
CA LEU A 81 -20.95 -25.56 -15.02
C LEU A 81 -20.10 -24.56 -15.82
N PHE A 82 -20.59 -24.07 -16.96
CA PHE A 82 -19.87 -23.10 -17.79
C PHE A 82 -19.45 -21.82 -17.03
N PRO A 83 -20.31 -21.17 -16.23
CA PRO A 83 -19.92 -19.98 -15.48
C PRO A 83 -18.89 -20.24 -14.36
N LEU A 84 -18.63 -21.49 -13.98
CA LEU A 84 -17.59 -21.80 -12.99
C LEU A 84 -16.17 -21.61 -13.53
N LEU A 85 -15.94 -21.80 -14.83
CA LEU A 85 -14.62 -21.58 -15.44
C LEU A 85 -14.13 -20.12 -15.28
N PRO A 86 -14.88 -19.09 -15.70
CA PRO A 86 -14.44 -17.71 -15.51
C PRO A 86 -14.38 -17.32 -14.03
N LEU A 87 -15.30 -17.80 -13.19
CA LEU A 87 -15.32 -17.54 -11.75
C LEU A 87 -14.07 -18.08 -11.04
N THR A 88 -13.72 -19.34 -11.32
CA THR A 88 -12.53 -19.99 -10.73
C THR A 88 -11.25 -19.37 -11.25
N PHE A 89 -11.18 -19.02 -12.54
CA PHE A 89 -10.02 -18.33 -13.12
C PHE A 89 -9.73 -16.98 -12.46
N ILE A 90 -10.78 -16.15 -12.28
CA ILE A 90 -10.64 -14.86 -11.60
C ILE A 90 -10.22 -15.07 -10.15
N ASN A 91 -10.85 -15.99 -9.42
CA ASN A 91 -10.50 -16.25 -8.03
C ASN A 91 -9.04 -16.73 -7.89
N LEU A 92 -8.57 -17.60 -8.78
CA LEU A 92 -7.20 -18.09 -8.79
C LEU A 92 -6.19 -16.98 -9.07
N TYR A 93 -6.52 -16.04 -9.97
CA TYR A 93 -5.71 -14.85 -10.23
C TYR A 93 -5.55 -13.98 -8.98
N TYR A 94 -6.63 -13.73 -8.23
CA TYR A 94 -6.56 -12.95 -6.98
C TYR A 94 -5.81 -13.70 -5.88
N TRP A 95 -5.89 -15.02 -5.84
CA TRP A 95 -5.07 -15.85 -4.95
C TRP A 95 -3.58 -15.73 -5.27
N ASP A 96 -3.20 -15.81 -6.54
CA ASP A 96 -1.81 -15.58 -6.97
C ASP A 96 -1.37 -14.14 -6.70
N LEU A 97 -2.26 -13.14 -6.80
CA LEU A 97 -1.91 -11.76 -6.50
C LEU A 97 -1.77 -11.49 -4.99
N ALA A 98 -2.59 -12.12 -4.15
CA ALA A 98 -2.56 -11.95 -2.69
C ALA A 98 -1.42 -12.73 -2.02
N TYR A 99 -1.08 -13.91 -2.54
CA TYR A 99 -0.06 -14.81 -1.98
C TYR A 99 1.18 -14.99 -2.86
N GLY A 100 1.19 -14.41 -4.06
CA GLY A 100 2.28 -14.46 -5.01
C GLY A 100 3.53 -13.81 -4.47
N ASN A 101 4.41 -14.70 -4.00
CA ASN A 101 5.84 -14.66 -3.71
C ASN A 101 6.67 -13.42 -4.17
N LYS A 102 6.28 -12.68 -5.22
CA LYS A 102 7.05 -11.56 -5.76
C LYS A 102 7.23 -10.39 -4.76
N MET A 103 6.18 -10.02 -4.02
CA MET A 103 6.27 -8.93 -3.04
C MET A 103 7.03 -9.31 -1.77
N HIS A 104 6.98 -10.58 -1.37
CA HIS A 104 7.72 -11.09 -0.22
C HIS A 104 9.22 -11.21 -0.53
N ARG A 105 9.57 -11.65 -1.75
CA ARG A 105 10.96 -11.80 -2.19
C ARG A 105 11.71 -10.47 -2.33
N LEU A 106 10.99 -9.36 -2.53
CA LEU A 106 11.55 -7.99 -2.51
C LEU A 106 11.79 -7.45 -1.09
N ARG A 107 11.19 -8.05 -0.05
CA ARG A 107 11.38 -7.66 1.38
C ARG A 107 12.55 -8.38 2.07
N CYS A 108 13.08 -9.45 1.47
CA CYS A 108 14.17 -10.25 2.04
C CYS A 108 15.56 -9.93 1.46
N LYS A 109 15.71 -8.81 0.74
CA LYS A 109 16.98 -8.19 0.39
C LYS A 109 17.02 -6.79 1.00
#